data_AF-A0A0M8YPT6-F1
#
_entry.id   AF-A0A0M8YPT6-F1
#
_cell.length_a   1.000
_cell.length_b   1.000
_cell.length_c   1.000
_cell.angle_alpha   90.00
_cell.angle_beta   90.00
_cell.angle_gamma   90.00
#
_symmetry.space_group_name_H-M   'P 1'
#
loop_
_entity.id
_entity.type
_entity.pdbx_description
1 polymer ?
#
loop_
_entity_poly.entity_id
_entity_poly.type
_entity_poly.pdbx_seq_one_letter_code
_entity_poly.pdbx_strand_id
1 'polypeptide(L)'
;MKRLVFAALVVMAAILLLTACESSAPQVVPPVTNVSGTPGVGDAAVLDSRGLGAVRLGMSSDQLEATGEVGADVTTPQFSCTVRELKAAKGWVGLQDGVAVEIRVDEGARTPEGLRIGDSRARMHEVYPDVEQYPHGFIRPLDAETGYKFFFENAGDTLTGMGLVRADRGCLT
;
A
#
# COMPACT_ATOMS: atom_id res chain seq x y z
N MET A 1 -1.92 43.90 40.87
CA MET A 1 -3.20 43.35 41.39
C MET A 1 -3.09 41.83 41.31
N LYS A 2 -2.55 41.13 42.33
CA LYS A 2 -3.24 40.35 43.40
C LYS A 2 -4.44 39.55 42.84
N ARG A 3 -4.48 38.21 42.87
CA ARG A 3 -4.53 37.25 44.02
C ARG A 3 -4.00 35.86 43.56
N LEU A 4 -3.08 35.14 44.25
CA LEU A 4 -3.16 34.36 45.51
C LEU A 4 -4.29 33.30 45.51
N VAL A 5 -3.99 32.00 45.30
CA VAL A 5 -3.56 30.90 46.24
C VAL A 5 -4.75 30.14 46.85
N PHE A 6 -4.75 28.80 46.72
CA PHE A 6 -5.21 27.74 47.65
C PHE A 6 -4.75 26.39 47.03
N ALA A 7 -3.68 25.69 47.43
CA ALA A 7 -3.32 25.01 48.69
C ALA A 7 -4.42 24.04 49.18
N ALA A 8 -4.24 22.72 48.97
CA ALA A 8 -3.94 21.71 50.01
C ALA A 8 -5.23 21.10 50.62
N LEU A 9 -5.38 19.87 51.14
CA LEU A 9 -4.66 18.61 51.36
C LEU A 9 -5.76 17.61 51.86
N VAL A 10 -5.46 16.30 52.03
CA VAL A 10 -6.03 15.37 53.08
C VAL A 10 -7.46 14.82 52.84
N VAL A 11 -7.85 13.54 53.06
CA VAL A 11 -7.27 12.31 53.63
C VAL A 11 -8.16 11.09 53.28
N MET A 12 -7.54 9.90 53.40
CA MET A 12 -8.07 8.53 53.42
C MET A 12 -9.53 8.28 53.83
N ALA A 13 -10.12 7.24 53.23
CA ALA A 13 -10.80 6.18 54.00
C ALA A 13 -10.80 4.84 53.24
N ALA A 14 -10.25 3.82 53.87
CA ALA A 14 -10.24 2.43 53.43
C ALA A 14 -11.61 1.77 53.69
N ILE A 15 -12.09 0.93 52.76
CA ILE A 15 -13.01 -0.16 53.10
C ILE A 15 -12.50 -1.46 52.48
N LEU A 16 -12.25 -2.38 53.39
CA LEU A 16 -11.79 -3.74 53.26
C LEU A 16 -12.95 -4.69 52.89
N LEU A 17 -12.58 -5.75 52.17
CA LEU A 17 -13.22 -7.08 52.09
C LEU A 17 -14.45 -7.24 51.18
N LEU A 18 -14.26 -7.94 50.07
CA LEU A 18 -15.07 -9.11 49.73
C LEU A 18 -14.21 -10.12 48.95
N THR A 19 -14.03 -11.26 49.60
CA THR A 19 -13.40 -12.50 49.19
C THR A 19 -14.26 -13.23 48.15
N ALA A 20 -13.66 -13.60 47.01
CA ALA A 20 -14.03 -14.81 46.28
C ALA A 20 -12.80 -15.30 45.49
N CYS A 21 -12.13 -16.30 46.06
CA CYS A 21 -11.13 -17.08 45.35
C CYS A 21 -11.85 -18.01 44.36
N GLU A 22 -11.87 -17.68 43.08
CA GLU A 22 -12.24 -18.64 42.05
C GLU A 22 -10.97 -19.26 41.49
N SER A 23 -10.59 -20.39 42.07
CA SER A 23 -9.48 -21.24 41.63
C SER A 23 -9.88 -21.96 40.35
N SER A 24 -9.67 -21.33 39.19
CA SER A 24 -9.81 -22.02 37.90
C SER A 24 -8.67 -23.02 37.70
N ALA A 25 -9.02 -24.30 37.58
CA ALA A 25 -8.10 -25.37 37.24
C ALA A 25 -7.47 -25.15 35.84
N PRO A 26 -6.24 -25.65 35.57
CA PRO A 26 -5.64 -25.60 34.25
C PRO A 26 -6.44 -26.47 33.27
N GLN A 27 -7.07 -25.86 32.27
CA GLN A 27 -7.61 -26.60 31.14
C GLN A 27 -6.45 -26.99 30.21
N VAL A 28 -6.21 -28.30 30.13
CA VAL A 28 -5.35 -28.91 29.11
C VAL A 28 -6.05 -28.71 27.77
N VAL A 29 -5.64 -27.69 27.03
CA VAL A 29 -6.07 -27.48 25.64
C VAL A 29 -5.28 -28.47 24.77
N PRO A 30 -5.95 -29.31 23.95
CA PRO A 30 -5.26 -30.20 23.03
C PRO A 30 -4.45 -29.38 22.01
N PRO A 31 -3.34 -29.91 21.47
CA PRO A 31 -2.57 -29.21 20.45
C PRO A 31 -3.46 -28.97 19.23
N VAL A 32 -3.71 -27.70 18.95
CA VAL A 32 -4.27 -27.26 17.67
C VAL A 32 -3.24 -27.64 16.61
N THR A 33 -3.56 -28.65 15.82
CA THR A 33 -2.84 -29.00 14.61
C THR A 33 -2.76 -27.75 13.75
N ASN A 34 -1.57 -27.14 13.66
CA ASN A 34 -1.28 -26.10 12.69
C ASN A 34 -1.54 -26.70 11.30
N VAL A 35 -2.70 -26.36 10.73
CA VAL A 35 -2.96 -26.57 9.32
C VAL A 35 -2.00 -25.63 8.60
N SER A 36 -0.89 -26.17 8.10
CA SER A 36 -0.09 -25.55 7.06
C SER A 36 -1.03 -25.20 5.91
N GLY A 37 -1.39 -23.92 5.82
CA GLY A 37 -2.10 -23.38 4.68
C GLY A 37 -1.18 -23.49 3.48
N THR A 38 -1.49 -24.41 2.57
CA THR A 38 -1.04 -24.36 1.19
C THR A 38 -1.39 -22.97 0.63
N PRO A 39 -0.45 -22.19 0.06
CA PRO A 39 -0.79 -20.93 -0.59
C PRO A 39 -1.81 -21.21 -1.70
N GLY A 40 -3.02 -20.69 -1.54
CA GLY A 40 -4.06 -20.83 -2.54
C GLY A 40 -3.63 -20.11 -3.82
N VAL A 41 -3.92 -20.73 -4.95
CA VAL A 41 -4.00 -20.03 -6.24
C VAL A 41 -5.04 -18.89 -6.06
N GLY A 42 -4.62 -17.63 -5.96
CA GLY A 42 -5.57 -16.50 -5.94
C GLY A 42 -5.18 -15.16 -5.30
N ASP A 43 -4.00 -15.01 -4.68
CA ASP A 43 -3.62 -13.71 -4.10
C ASP A 43 -2.90 -12.82 -5.12
N ALA A 44 -3.68 -12.08 -5.90
CA ALA A 44 -3.15 -10.99 -6.72
C ALA A 44 -2.25 -10.08 -5.85
N ALA A 45 -1.10 -9.70 -6.39
CA ALA A 45 -0.15 -8.85 -5.69
C ALA A 45 -0.81 -7.53 -5.26
N VAL A 46 -0.42 -6.98 -4.12
CA VAL A 46 -1.02 -5.73 -3.61
C VAL A 46 -0.09 -4.56 -3.88
N LEU A 47 -0.55 -3.58 -4.65
CA LEU A 47 0.12 -2.30 -4.86
C LEU A 47 -0.28 -1.35 -3.71
N ASP A 48 0.44 -1.43 -2.60
CA ASP A 48 0.21 -0.58 -1.42
C ASP A 48 0.79 0.83 -1.61
N SER A 49 0.68 1.67 -0.59
CA SER A 49 1.14 3.08 -0.64
C SER A 49 2.66 3.23 -0.77
N ARG A 50 3.42 2.14 -0.67
CA ARG A 50 4.89 2.12 -0.74
C ARG A 50 5.41 1.33 -1.93
N GLY A 51 4.66 0.34 -2.44
CA GLY A 51 4.98 -0.37 -3.67
C GLY A 51 4.27 -1.72 -3.84
N LEU A 52 4.93 -2.67 -4.51
CA LEU A 52 4.37 -3.97 -4.89
C LEU A 52 5.26 -5.11 -4.38
N GLY A 53 4.73 -6.01 -3.55
CA GLY A 53 5.54 -7.12 -3.02
C GLY A 53 6.72 -6.62 -2.18
N ALA A 54 7.96 -6.89 -2.58
CA ALA A 54 9.17 -6.31 -1.98
C ALA A 54 9.67 -5.04 -2.69
N VAL A 55 9.17 -4.73 -3.89
CA VAL A 55 9.55 -3.55 -4.66
C VAL A 55 8.95 -2.29 -4.01
N ARG A 56 9.77 -1.26 -3.79
CA ARG A 56 9.35 0.00 -3.15
C ARG A 56 9.84 1.20 -3.96
N LEU A 57 9.05 2.28 -3.91
CA LEU A 57 9.56 3.59 -4.34
C LEU A 57 10.78 3.99 -3.51
N GLY A 58 11.69 4.74 -4.13
CA GLY A 58 12.92 5.21 -3.50
C GLY A 58 14.06 4.18 -3.42
N MET A 59 13.83 2.90 -3.79
CA MET A 59 14.90 1.92 -3.87
C MET A 59 15.90 2.29 -4.97
N SER A 60 17.20 2.10 -4.70
CA SER A 60 18.22 2.13 -5.74
C SER A 60 18.12 0.91 -6.65
N SER A 61 18.78 0.96 -7.82
CA SER A 61 18.89 -0.20 -8.72
C SER A 61 19.40 -1.45 -8.00
N ASP A 62 20.47 -1.34 -7.20
CA ASP A 62 21.03 -2.47 -6.45
C ASP A 62 20.04 -3.03 -5.42
N GLN A 63 19.27 -2.16 -4.77
CA GLN A 63 18.24 -2.59 -3.82
C GLN A 63 17.10 -3.33 -4.52
N LEU A 64 16.66 -2.84 -5.70
CA LEU A 64 15.66 -3.51 -6.52
C LEU A 64 16.15 -4.90 -6.96
N GLU A 65 17.38 -5.00 -7.44
CA GLU A 65 17.96 -6.28 -7.84
C GLU A 65 18.06 -7.27 -6.66
N ALA A 66 18.45 -6.78 -5.48
CA ALA A 66 18.52 -7.57 -4.26
C ALA A 66 17.16 -8.11 -3.79
N THR A 67 16.03 -7.50 -4.20
CA THR A 67 14.70 -8.05 -3.92
C THR A 67 14.43 -9.36 -4.67
N GLY A 68 15.08 -9.57 -5.82
CA GLY A 68 14.77 -10.66 -6.73
C GLY A 68 13.45 -10.51 -7.49
N GLU A 69 12.68 -9.43 -7.29
CA GLU A 69 11.32 -9.22 -7.82
C GLU A 69 11.27 -8.39 -9.11
N VAL A 70 12.43 -7.93 -9.61
CA VAL A 70 12.54 -7.22 -10.89
C VAL A 70 13.17 -8.10 -11.97
N GLY A 71 12.72 -7.91 -13.21
CA GLY A 71 13.11 -8.67 -14.40
C GLY A 71 14.05 -7.89 -15.34
N ALA A 72 13.86 -8.10 -16.64
CA ALA A 72 14.70 -7.51 -17.67
C ALA A 72 14.54 -5.98 -17.75
N ASP A 73 15.51 -5.31 -18.38
CA ASP A 73 15.34 -3.95 -18.86
C ASP A 73 14.42 -3.96 -20.09
N VAL A 74 13.34 -3.19 -20.00
CA VAL A 74 12.31 -3.06 -21.04
C VAL A 74 12.17 -1.62 -21.51
N THR A 75 13.23 -0.84 -21.37
CA THR A 75 13.25 0.57 -21.73
C THR A 75 13.06 0.75 -23.24
N THR A 76 12.11 1.61 -23.58
CA THR A 76 11.79 2.02 -24.94
C THR A 76 11.89 3.53 -25.06
N PRO A 77 11.97 4.09 -26.29
CA PRO A 77 12.04 5.55 -26.48
C PRO A 77 10.84 6.34 -25.96
N GLN A 78 9.76 5.68 -25.54
CA GLN A 78 8.58 6.33 -24.96
C GLN A 78 8.77 6.69 -23.47
N PHE A 79 9.72 6.04 -22.80
CA PHE A 79 10.01 6.28 -21.40
C PHE A 79 11.09 7.36 -21.22
N SER A 80 10.89 8.25 -20.25
CA SER A 80 11.90 9.20 -19.77
C SER A 80 12.81 8.61 -18.69
N CYS A 81 12.52 7.39 -18.24
CA CYS A 81 13.27 6.62 -17.24
C CYS A 81 13.84 5.33 -17.84
N THR A 82 14.81 4.74 -17.14
CA THR A 82 15.08 3.29 -17.28
C THR A 82 13.91 2.52 -16.67
N VAL A 83 13.40 1.48 -17.31
CA VAL A 83 12.31 0.66 -16.77
C VAL A 83 12.70 -0.81 -16.70
N ARG A 84 12.33 -1.46 -15.60
CA ARG A 84 12.56 -2.90 -15.35
C ARG A 84 11.23 -3.60 -15.16
N GLU A 85 11.09 -4.81 -15.68
CA GLU A 85 9.87 -5.61 -15.50
C GLU A 85 9.60 -5.92 -14.02
N LEU A 86 8.33 -6.02 -13.65
CA LEU A 86 7.91 -6.60 -12.37
C LEU A 86 7.66 -8.11 -12.56
N LYS A 87 8.10 -8.94 -11.60
CA LYS A 87 7.82 -10.39 -11.63
C LYS A 87 6.48 -10.76 -10.99
N ALA A 88 6.07 -10.01 -9.97
CA ALA A 88 4.85 -10.28 -9.21
C ALA A 88 3.56 -9.90 -9.96
N ALA A 89 3.66 -9.10 -11.02
CA ALA A 89 2.54 -8.59 -11.80
C ALA A 89 3.02 -8.19 -13.19
N LYS A 90 2.15 -8.16 -14.19
CA LYS A 90 2.49 -7.59 -15.50
C LYS A 90 2.60 -6.08 -15.33
N GLY A 91 3.77 -5.53 -15.58
CA GLY A 91 4.04 -4.12 -15.37
C GLY A 91 5.54 -3.86 -15.23
N TRP A 92 5.89 -2.68 -14.73
CA TRP A 92 7.28 -2.24 -14.64
C TRP A 92 7.51 -1.30 -13.45
N VAL A 93 8.77 -1.22 -13.03
CA VAL A 93 9.27 -0.17 -12.14
C VAL A 93 10.20 0.74 -12.93
N GLY A 94 9.97 2.05 -12.82
CA GLY A 94 10.75 3.09 -13.48
C GLY A 94 11.79 3.70 -12.55
N LEU A 95 13.02 3.78 -13.03
CA LEU A 95 14.16 4.34 -12.36
C LEU A 95 14.59 5.65 -13.03
N GLN A 96 14.60 6.72 -12.25
CA GLN A 96 15.22 7.99 -12.64
C GLN A 96 16.47 8.18 -11.80
N ASP A 97 17.60 8.47 -12.45
CA ASP A 97 18.92 8.59 -11.81
C ASP A 97 19.27 7.39 -10.91
N GLY A 98 18.86 6.19 -11.34
CA GLY A 98 19.10 4.93 -10.61
C GLY A 98 18.18 4.69 -9.40
N VAL A 99 17.14 5.49 -9.19
CA VAL A 99 16.20 5.40 -8.07
C VAL A 99 14.78 5.14 -8.57
N ALA A 100 14.06 4.20 -7.94
CA ALA A 100 12.66 3.89 -8.24
C ALA A 100 11.75 5.10 -7.97
N VAL A 101 11.08 5.60 -9.02
CA VAL A 101 10.17 6.77 -8.94
C VAL A 101 8.73 6.46 -9.35
N GLU A 102 8.51 5.34 -10.03
CA GLU A 102 7.19 4.91 -10.49
C GLU A 102 7.12 3.39 -10.52
N ILE A 103 6.00 2.83 -10.06
CA ILE A 103 5.66 1.42 -10.19
C ILE A 103 4.33 1.37 -10.94
N ARG A 104 4.29 0.75 -12.11
CA ARG A 104 3.08 0.58 -12.91
C ARG A 104 2.72 -0.89 -13.03
N VAL A 105 1.44 -1.18 -12.88
CA VAL A 105 0.86 -2.50 -13.09
C VAL A 105 -0.25 -2.42 -14.14
N ASP A 106 -0.18 -3.31 -15.12
CA ASP A 106 -1.16 -3.47 -16.19
C ASP A 106 -1.96 -4.78 -16.04
N GLU A 107 -1.54 -5.73 -15.18
CA GLU A 107 -2.30 -6.94 -14.85
C GLU A 107 -1.75 -7.62 -13.58
N GLY A 108 -2.56 -8.39 -12.86
CA GLY A 108 -2.08 -9.29 -11.80
C GLY A 108 -1.89 -8.65 -10.42
N ALA A 109 -2.29 -7.39 -10.24
CA ALA A 109 -2.33 -6.74 -8.94
C ALA A 109 -3.68 -6.11 -8.61
N ARG A 110 -3.84 -5.77 -7.32
CA ARG A 110 -4.94 -4.97 -6.78
C ARG A 110 -4.42 -3.91 -5.82
N THR A 111 -5.21 -2.88 -5.57
CA THR A 111 -4.93 -1.96 -4.46
C THR A 111 -5.35 -2.59 -3.12
N PRO A 112 -4.94 -2.02 -1.96
CA PRO A 112 -5.37 -2.52 -0.65
C PRO A 112 -6.90 -2.54 -0.47
N GLU A 113 -7.59 -1.57 -1.06
CA GLU A 113 -9.04 -1.43 -1.07
C GLU A 113 -9.73 -2.35 -2.11
N GLY A 114 -8.94 -3.10 -2.87
CA GLY A 114 -9.41 -4.17 -3.74
C GLY A 114 -9.75 -3.76 -5.17
N LEU A 115 -9.39 -2.55 -5.62
CA LEU A 115 -9.52 -2.13 -7.01
C LEU A 115 -8.56 -2.93 -7.89
N ARG A 116 -9.01 -3.42 -9.04
CA ARG A 116 -8.26 -4.29 -9.95
C ARG A 116 -8.31 -3.77 -11.38
N ILE A 117 -7.30 -4.12 -12.17
CA ILE A 117 -7.36 -3.99 -13.62
C ILE A 117 -8.61 -4.72 -14.15
N GLY A 118 -9.35 -4.08 -15.04
CA GLY A 118 -10.65 -4.56 -15.53
C GLY A 118 -11.85 -3.91 -14.84
N ASP A 119 -11.68 -3.31 -13.66
CA ASP A 119 -12.79 -2.61 -12.98
C ASP A 119 -13.22 -1.35 -13.74
N SER A 120 -14.48 -0.95 -13.52
CA SER A 120 -15.04 0.23 -14.18
C SER A 120 -14.56 1.55 -13.55
N ARG A 121 -14.72 2.66 -14.27
CA ARG A 121 -14.50 4.01 -13.72
C ARG A 121 -15.43 4.30 -12.55
N ALA A 122 -16.68 3.83 -12.64
CA ALA A 122 -17.64 3.95 -11.54
C ALA A 122 -17.14 3.21 -10.28
N ARG A 123 -16.58 2.00 -10.44
CA ARG A 123 -15.99 1.23 -9.34
C ARG A 123 -14.77 1.95 -8.76
N MET A 124 -13.91 2.54 -9.60
CA MET A 124 -12.79 3.35 -9.12
C MET A 124 -13.26 4.53 -8.26
N HIS A 125 -14.30 5.27 -8.67
CA HIS A 125 -14.85 6.37 -7.87
C HIS A 125 -15.53 5.89 -6.58
N GLU A 126 -16.12 4.70 -6.57
CA GLU A 126 -16.67 4.09 -5.36
C GLU A 126 -15.55 3.79 -4.33
N VAL A 127 -14.43 3.24 -4.79
CA VAL A 127 -13.29 2.88 -3.95
C VAL A 127 -12.46 4.10 -3.54
N TYR A 128 -12.31 5.08 -4.44
CA TYR A 128 -11.52 6.29 -4.26
C TYR A 128 -12.36 7.53 -4.63
N PRO A 129 -13.20 8.04 -3.71
CA PRO A 129 -14.12 9.13 -4.01
C PRO A 129 -13.41 10.47 -4.29
N ASP A 130 -12.21 10.67 -3.73
CA ASP A 130 -11.45 11.93 -3.86
C ASP A 130 -10.36 11.85 -4.95
N VAL A 131 -10.56 11.04 -5.99
CA VAL A 131 -9.66 11.07 -7.15
C VAL A 131 -9.84 12.34 -7.97
N GLU A 132 -8.74 12.89 -8.43
CA GLU A 132 -8.70 14.06 -9.31
C GLU A 132 -8.47 13.61 -10.75
N GLN A 133 -9.18 14.23 -11.69
CA GLN A 133 -8.95 13.96 -13.12
C GLN A 133 -7.72 14.73 -13.61
N TYR A 134 -6.88 14.06 -14.40
CA TYR A 134 -5.79 14.71 -15.15
C TYR A 134 -5.82 14.23 -16.61
N PRO A 135 -5.06 14.86 -17.54
CA PRO A 135 -5.17 14.59 -18.97
C PRO A 135 -5.06 13.11 -19.41
N HIS A 136 -4.43 12.26 -18.61
CA HIS A 136 -4.18 10.84 -18.95
C HIS A 136 -4.84 9.84 -17.99
N GLY A 137 -5.78 10.28 -17.14
CA GLY A 137 -6.51 9.39 -16.24
C GLY A 137 -6.96 10.08 -14.95
N PHE A 138 -6.82 9.38 -13.83
CA PHE A 138 -7.10 9.92 -12.51
C PHE A 138 -5.91 9.76 -11.57
N ILE A 139 -5.79 10.66 -10.60
CA ILE A 139 -4.81 10.60 -9.54
C ILE A 139 -5.48 10.65 -8.18
N ARG A 140 -5.04 9.81 -7.26
CA ARG A 140 -5.37 9.87 -5.83
C ARG A 140 -4.10 10.23 -5.08
N PRO A 141 -3.96 11.47 -4.58
CA PRO A 141 -2.86 11.81 -3.68
C PRO A 141 -2.90 10.90 -2.44
N LEU A 142 -1.74 10.37 -2.06
CA LEU A 142 -1.57 9.62 -0.82
C LEU A 142 -0.97 10.52 0.26
N ASP A 143 0.03 11.30 -0.12
CA ASP A 143 0.65 12.34 0.69
C ASP A 143 1.22 13.45 -0.23
N ALA A 144 2.11 14.30 0.31
CA ALA A 144 2.72 15.38 -0.44
C ALA A 144 3.72 14.92 -1.51
N GLU A 145 4.21 13.68 -1.43
CA GLU A 145 5.28 13.15 -2.27
C GLU A 145 4.80 12.01 -3.18
N THR A 146 3.69 11.34 -2.87
CA THR A 146 3.24 10.14 -3.58
C THR A 146 1.75 10.12 -3.88
N GLY A 147 1.38 9.38 -4.92
CA GLY A 147 -0.01 9.20 -5.31
C GLY A 147 -0.24 7.94 -6.14
N TYR A 148 -1.48 7.45 -6.16
CA TYR A 148 -1.91 6.47 -7.13
C TYR A 148 -2.35 7.14 -8.43
N LYS A 149 -1.96 6.58 -9.57
CA LYS A 149 -2.50 6.91 -10.89
C LYS A 149 -3.36 5.76 -11.41
N PHE A 150 -4.50 6.09 -12.00
CA PHE A 150 -5.43 5.15 -12.61
C PHE A 150 -5.55 5.48 -14.10
N PHE A 151 -5.30 4.50 -14.96
CA PHE A 151 -5.19 4.69 -16.41
C PHE A 151 -6.35 4.00 -17.13
N PHE A 152 -6.93 4.73 -18.09
CA PHE A 152 -8.03 4.27 -18.93
C PHE A 152 -7.65 4.56 -20.38
N GLU A 153 -7.39 3.53 -21.17
CA GLU A 153 -7.04 3.69 -22.58
C GLU A 153 -8.27 4.04 -23.43
N ASN A 154 -8.06 4.82 -24.51
CA ASN A 154 -9.07 5.14 -25.52
C ASN A 154 -10.39 5.73 -24.97
N ALA A 155 -10.32 6.46 -23.86
CA ALA A 155 -11.49 6.95 -23.13
C ALA A 155 -12.49 5.85 -22.73
N GLY A 156 -12.02 4.61 -22.59
CA GLY A 156 -12.83 3.48 -22.14
C GLY A 156 -13.28 3.63 -20.68
N ASP A 157 -14.24 2.77 -20.31
CA ASP A 157 -14.73 2.67 -18.93
C ASP A 157 -13.92 1.68 -18.08
N THR A 158 -13.01 0.93 -18.70
CA THR A 158 -12.24 -0.14 -18.04
C THR A 158 -10.87 0.35 -17.62
N LEU A 159 -10.51 0.11 -16.35
CA LEU A 159 -9.18 0.38 -15.82
C LEU A 159 -8.17 -0.55 -16.52
N THR A 160 -7.23 0.03 -17.27
CA THR A 160 -6.22 -0.71 -18.02
C THR A 160 -4.83 -0.71 -17.37
N GLY A 161 -4.62 0.21 -16.43
CA GLY A 161 -3.39 0.26 -15.64
C GLY A 161 -3.61 1.00 -14.33
N MET A 162 -2.76 0.70 -13.37
CA MET A 162 -2.66 1.43 -12.10
C MET A 162 -1.19 1.63 -11.75
N GLY A 163 -0.86 2.75 -11.14
CA GLY A 163 0.52 3.06 -10.77
C GLY A 163 0.62 3.72 -9.42
N LEU A 164 1.76 3.52 -8.76
CA LEU A 164 2.21 4.28 -7.60
C LEU A 164 3.36 5.17 -8.07
N VAL A 165 3.22 6.48 -7.89
CA VAL A 165 4.18 7.46 -8.41
C VAL A 165 4.63 8.43 -7.35
N ARG A 166 5.80 9.03 -7.58
CA ARG A 166 6.14 10.30 -6.94
C ARG A 166 5.38 11.47 -7.57
N ALA A 167 5.07 12.49 -6.79
CA ALA A 167 4.34 13.67 -7.24
C ALA A 167 5.18 14.59 -8.14
N ASP A 168 6.50 14.63 -7.94
CA ASP A 168 7.43 15.51 -8.65
C ASP A 168 8.03 14.90 -9.93
N ARG A 169 7.77 13.62 -10.22
CA ARG A 169 8.46 12.83 -11.24
C ARG A 169 7.56 11.78 -11.87
N GLY A 170 7.86 11.38 -13.10
CA GLY A 170 7.16 10.30 -13.80
C GLY A 170 7.97 9.81 -14.99
N CYS A 171 7.74 8.56 -15.39
CA CYS A 171 8.52 7.88 -16.41
C CYS A 171 7.89 7.89 -17.80
N LEU A 172 6.66 8.38 -17.91
CA LEU A 172 6.00 8.63 -19.19
C LEU A 172 6.27 10.07 -19.64
N THR A 173 6.57 10.23 -20.93
CA THR A 173 6.83 11.50 -21.60
C THR A 173 5.56 12.27 -21.95
#